data_AF-A0A9E9C884-F1
#
_entry.id   AF-A0A9E9C884-F1
#
_cell.length_a   1.000
_cell.length_b   1.000
_cell.length_c   1.000
_cell.angle_alpha   90.00
_cell.angle_beta   90.00
_cell.angle_gamma   90.00
#
_symmetry.space_group_name_H-M   'P 1'
#
loop_
_entity.id
_entity.type
_entity.pdbx_description
1 polymer ?
#
loop_
_entity_poly.entity_id
_entity_poly.type
_entity_poly.pdbx_seq_one_letter_code
_entity_poly.pdbx_strand_id
1 'polypeptide(L)'
;MQYGSLVAFALGLFGCTIAMPPQHSMDFNSVANKAEQDTSQRADDQGIQGTVQRLTGDFMPRIGEPGIGTRSPQARIEPVQTTVWIFTGRIPSHGSPRWAVSEAQQHPALLQQLETDANGQFSVALPPGEYTVFAQYEDELYLNGFLGDGSYATVEIEPGQTIEVLLENTEAAVF
;
A
#
# COMPACT_ATOMS: atom_id res chain seq x y z
N MET A 1 63.19 12.74 21.72
CA MET A 1 63.70 12.12 20.48
C MET A 1 62.62 12.20 19.42
N GLN A 2 62.70 13.16 18.51
CA GLN A 2 62.16 13.08 17.15
C GLN A 2 63.10 13.92 16.27
N TYR A 3 63.63 13.28 15.24
CA TYR A 3 64.67 13.80 14.34
C TYR A 3 64.14 14.92 13.44
N GLY A 4 65.01 15.85 13.08
CA GLY A 4 64.73 17.01 12.22
C GLY A 4 65.10 16.84 10.74
N SER A 5 65.14 18.00 10.06
CA SER A 5 65.57 18.29 8.67
C SER A 5 64.59 17.88 7.55
N LEU A 6 64.41 18.59 6.43
CA LEU A 6 65.18 19.67 5.78
C LEU A 6 64.28 20.43 4.78
N VAL A 7 64.65 21.68 4.51
CA VAL A 7 64.05 22.68 3.59
C VAL A 7 64.25 22.31 2.11
N ALA A 8 63.29 22.65 1.24
CA ALA A 8 63.55 22.94 -0.18
C ALA A 8 62.60 24.03 -0.71
N PHE A 9 63.20 25.13 -1.18
CA PHE A 9 62.60 26.26 -1.90
C PHE A 9 62.61 25.96 -3.42
N ALA A 10 61.55 26.34 -4.15
CA ALA A 10 61.63 26.60 -5.60
C ALA A 10 60.62 27.69 -6.01
N LEU A 11 61.16 28.79 -6.54
CA LEU A 11 60.47 29.90 -7.20
C LEU A 11 60.33 29.59 -8.70
N GLY A 12 59.24 30.02 -9.33
CA GLY A 12 59.08 30.00 -10.79
C GLY A 12 57.95 30.91 -11.26
N LEU A 13 58.32 31.98 -11.96
CA LEU A 13 57.47 33.03 -12.54
C LEU A 13 57.00 32.70 -13.97
N PHE A 14 56.05 33.52 -14.46
CA PHE A 14 55.72 33.87 -15.85
C PHE A 14 54.73 32.99 -16.63
N GLY A 15 53.76 33.66 -17.27
CA GLY A 15 53.11 33.16 -18.48
C GLY A 15 51.70 33.72 -18.71
N CYS A 16 51.60 34.83 -19.45
CA CYS A 16 50.37 35.39 -19.98
C CYS A 16 49.96 34.67 -21.29
N THR A 17 48.70 34.87 -21.73
CA THR A 17 48.25 34.99 -23.14
C THR A 17 47.49 33.82 -23.85
N ILE A 18 46.23 34.15 -24.23
CA ILE A 18 45.49 33.97 -25.51
C ILE A 18 44.97 32.57 -26.00
N ALA A 19 43.63 32.47 -25.99
CA ALA A 19 42.63 32.07 -27.03
C ALA A 19 42.64 30.76 -27.87
N MET A 20 41.39 30.26 -28.03
CA MET A 20 40.72 29.55 -29.16
C MET A 20 40.64 27.99 -29.23
N PRO A 21 39.55 27.44 -29.86
CA PRO A 21 38.95 26.09 -29.63
C PRO A 21 39.26 25.11 -30.81
N PRO A 22 38.45 24.05 -31.11
CA PRO A 22 37.73 23.01 -30.33
C PRO A 22 38.35 21.61 -30.58
N GLN A 23 37.98 20.53 -29.88
CA GLN A 23 37.93 19.18 -30.51
C GLN A 23 36.86 18.25 -29.90
N HIS A 24 36.17 17.63 -30.84
CA HIS A 24 35.19 16.56 -30.77
C HIS A 24 35.86 15.25 -30.30
N SER A 25 35.32 14.60 -29.27
CA SER A 25 35.49 13.16 -29.06
C SER A 25 34.19 12.57 -28.55
N MET A 26 33.62 11.66 -29.35
CA MET A 26 32.62 10.71 -28.87
C MET A 26 33.30 9.76 -27.91
N ASP A 27 32.77 9.62 -26.69
CA ASP A 27 33.01 8.44 -25.86
C ASP A 27 31.73 7.62 -25.78
N PHE A 28 31.80 6.46 -26.43
CA PHE A 28 30.91 5.34 -26.22
C PHE A 28 31.14 4.76 -24.81
N ASN A 29 30.09 4.10 -24.29
CA ASN A 29 30.02 3.30 -23.08
C ASN A 29 29.91 4.03 -21.73
N SER A 30 28.66 4.13 -21.26
CA SER A 30 28.34 3.58 -19.94
C SER A 30 26.88 3.12 -19.90
N VAL A 31 26.60 2.03 -20.63
CA VAL A 31 25.39 1.23 -20.44
C VAL A 31 25.67 0.27 -19.27
N ALA A 32 25.69 0.79 -18.04
CA ALA A 32 25.90 -0.08 -16.87
C ALA A 32 25.39 0.50 -15.54
N ASN A 33 24.48 1.48 -15.53
CA ASN A 33 23.85 1.95 -14.28
C ASN A 33 22.41 2.44 -14.55
N LYS A 34 21.59 1.59 -15.17
CA LYS A 34 20.14 1.85 -15.32
C LYS A 34 19.35 0.55 -15.21
N ALA A 35 19.57 -0.20 -14.13
CA ALA A 35 18.77 -1.37 -13.80
C ALA A 35 18.37 -1.46 -12.32
N GLU A 36 18.88 -0.59 -11.44
CA GLU A 36 18.58 -0.65 -10.00
C GLU A 36 17.72 0.51 -9.49
N GLN A 37 17.18 1.35 -10.38
CA GLN A 37 16.36 2.51 -10.01
C GLN A 37 15.05 2.64 -10.78
N ASP A 38 14.50 1.53 -11.32
CA ASP A 38 13.21 1.53 -12.04
C ASP A 38 12.13 0.65 -11.37
N THR A 39 12.43 0.11 -10.19
CA THR A 39 11.47 -0.70 -9.39
C THR A 39 10.87 0.07 -8.22
N SER A 40 11.52 1.11 -7.70
CA SER A 40 10.97 1.93 -6.60
C SER A 40 10.06 3.06 -7.06
N GLN A 41 10.15 3.51 -8.32
CA GLN A 41 9.29 4.60 -8.84
C GLN A 41 7.97 4.12 -9.45
N ARG A 42 7.88 2.85 -9.91
CA ARG A 42 6.60 2.28 -10.38
C ARG A 42 5.73 1.76 -9.24
N ALA A 43 6.32 1.44 -8.08
CA ALA A 43 5.56 0.97 -6.92
C ALA A 43 4.59 2.06 -6.42
N ASP A 44 4.95 3.34 -6.51
CA ASP A 44 4.11 4.44 -6.06
C ASP A 44 2.91 4.73 -6.99
N ASP A 45 2.91 4.21 -8.22
CA ASP A 45 1.84 4.43 -9.21
C ASP A 45 0.76 3.34 -9.19
N GLN A 46 0.90 2.32 -8.34
CA GLN A 46 0.00 1.17 -8.31
C GLN A 46 -0.13 0.56 -6.92
N GLY A 47 -1.30 -0.01 -6.64
CA GLY A 47 -1.54 -0.57 -5.32
C GLY A 47 -2.99 -0.65 -4.94
N ILE A 48 -3.23 -0.60 -3.63
CA ILE A 48 -4.57 -0.65 -3.05
C ILE A 48 -4.76 0.61 -2.22
N GLN A 49 -5.89 1.26 -2.44
CA GLN A 49 -6.42 2.30 -1.58
C GLN A 49 -7.76 1.83 -1.06
N GLY A 50 -8.10 2.16 0.18
CA GLY A 50 -9.37 1.70 0.69
C GLY A 50 -9.82 2.40 1.94
N THR A 51 -11.06 2.11 2.29
CA THR A 51 -11.70 2.59 3.51
C THR A 51 -12.24 1.40 4.29
N VAL A 52 -12.04 1.43 5.61
CA VAL A 52 -12.59 0.47 6.56
C VAL A 52 -13.72 1.14 7.31
N GLN A 53 -14.89 0.50 7.28
CA GLN A 53 -16.07 1.01 7.97
C GLN A 53 -16.90 -0.08 8.61
N ARG A 54 -17.63 0.30 9.66
CA ARG A 54 -18.59 -0.52 10.37
C ARG A 54 -19.99 0.03 10.15
N LEU A 55 -20.89 -0.83 9.73
CA LEU A 55 -22.31 -0.53 9.63
C LEU A 55 -22.98 -1.02 10.92
N THR A 56 -23.81 -0.18 11.52
CA THR A 56 -24.54 -0.52 12.75
C THR A 56 -25.98 0.00 12.69
N GLY A 57 -26.92 -0.80 13.17
CA GLY A 57 -28.34 -0.42 13.25
C GLY A 57 -29.21 -0.96 12.12
N ASP A 58 -30.39 -0.35 11.94
CA ASP A 58 -31.48 -0.84 11.09
C ASP A 58 -31.46 -0.17 9.71
N PHE A 59 -31.14 -0.92 8.67
CA PHE A 59 -31.12 -0.49 7.27
C PHE A 59 -32.37 -0.95 6.49
N MET A 60 -33.39 -1.55 7.15
CA MET A 60 -34.63 -1.98 6.49
C MET A 60 -35.41 -0.77 5.93
N PRO A 61 -35.98 -0.88 4.72
CA PRO A 61 -36.89 0.14 4.19
C PRO A 61 -38.16 0.28 5.05
N ARG A 62 -38.49 1.50 5.48
CA ARG A 62 -39.74 1.79 6.21
C ARG A 62 -40.83 2.26 5.26
N ILE A 63 -42.00 1.61 5.31
CA ILE A 63 -43.21 2.05 4.60
C ILE A 63 -44.01 2.94 5.55
N GLY A 64 -44.28 4.20 5.17
CA GLY A 64 -45.34 5.00 5.81
C GLY A 64 -44.96 6.35 6.42
N GLU A 65 -43.69 6.79 6.40
CA GLU A 65 -43.33 8.16 6.81
C GLU A 65 -43.31 9.12 5.60
N PRO A 66 -43.92 10.33 5.70
CA PRO A 66 -43.83 11.34 4.65
C PRO A 66 -42.40 11.87 4.57
N GLY A 67 -41.60 11.24 3.72
CA GLY A 67 -40.15 11.46 3.62
C GLY A 67 -39.47 10.24 2.98
N ILE A 68 -39.82 10.00 1.72
CA ILE A 68 -39.25 9.01 0.78
C ILE A 68 -37.83 8.55 1.18
N GLY A 69 -37.65 7.27 1.51
CA GLY A 69 -36.36 6.58 1.42
C GLY A 69 -35.25 6.99 2.39
N THR A 70 -35.55 7.64 3.51
CA THR A 70 -34.53 8.00 4.49
C THR A 70 -34.14 6.79 5.35
N ARG A 71 -32.83 6.47 5.41
CA ARG A 71 -32.27 5.43 6.31
C ARG A 71 -32.82 5.62 7.72
N SER A 72 -33.08 4.52 8.44
CA SER A 72 -33.48 4.59 9.84
C SER A 72 -32.59 5.57 10.62
N PRO A 73 -33.14 6.39 11.54
CA PRO A 73 -32.35 7.22 12.44
C PRO A 73 -31.30 6.43 13.26
N GLN A 74 -31.43 5.10 13.28
CA GLN A 74 -30.55 4.18 13.99
C GLN A 74 -29.43 3.62 13.11
N ALA A 75 -29.50 3.76 11.78
CA ALA A 75 -28.46 3.33 10.85
C ALA A 75 -27.24 4.26 10.91
N ARG A 76 -26.07 3.69 11.16
CA ARG A 76 -24.79 4.39 11.27
C ARG A 76 -23.76 3.70 10.38
N ILE A 77 -22.96 4.52 9.71
CA ILE A 77 -21.75 4.10 9.00
C ILE A 77 -20.61 4.82 9.70
N GLU A 78 -19.74 4.06 10.35
CA GLU A 78 -18.66 4.60 11.17
C GLU A 78 -17.31 4.18 10.57
N PRO A 79 -16.41 5.12 10.27
CA PRO A 79 -15.05 4.77 9.89
C PRO A 79 -14.34 4.07 11.05
N VAL A 80 -13.47 3.11 10.73
CA VAL A 80 -12.76 2.33 11.76
C VAL A 80 -11.26 2.46 11.59
N GLN A 81 -10.61 3.00 12.61
CA GLN A 81 -9.16 2.97 12.76
C GLN A 81 -8.73 1.57 13.25
N THR A 82 -8.03 0.81 12.42
CA THR A 82 -7.61 -0.57 12.70
C THR A 82 -6.45 -1.03 11.81
N THR A 83 -5.91 -2.21 12.08
CA THR A 83 -4.92 -2.88 11.24
C THR A 83 -5.59 -3.54 10.03
N VAL A 84 -5.09 -3.23 8.84
CA VAL A 84 -5.39 -3.92 7.58
C VAL A 84 -4.31 -4.95 7.30
N TRP A 85 -4.74 -6.15 6.95
CA TRP A 85 -3.88 -7.30 6.69
C TRP A 85 -3.96 -7.68 5.22
N ILE A 86 -2.80 -7.79 4.58
CA ILE A 86 -2.70 -8.05 3.15
C ILE A 86 -2.02 -9.38 2.94
N PHE A 87 -2.70 -10.26 2.20
CA PHE A 87 -2.19 -11.56 1.81
C PHE A 87 -2.05 -11.64 0.30
N THR A 88 -1.03 -12.36 -0.17
CA THR A 88 -0.86 -12.66 -1.59
C THR A 88 -1.78 -13.79 -2.04
N GLY A 89 -2.40 -13.65 -3.20
CA GLY A 89 -3.25 -14.65 -3.81
C GLY A 89 -4.59 -14.83 -3.09
N ARG A 90 -5.22 -15.99 -3.33
CA ARG A 90 -6.51 -16.38 -2.76
C ARG A 90 -6.34 -17.11 -1.45
N ILE A 91 -7.12 -16.72 -0.46
CA ILE A 91 -7.17 -17.38 0.85
C ILE A 91 -8.46 -18.20 0.97
N PRO A 92 -8.41 -19.49 1.33
CA PRO A 92 -9.62 -20.28 1.58
C PRO A 92 -10.34 -19.77 2.84
N SER A 93 -11.66 -19.61 2.77
CA SER A 93 -12.42 -19.01 3.89
C SER A 93 -12.93 -19.99 4.94
N HIS A 94 -12.90 -21.29 4.63
CA HIS A 94 -13.49 -22.33 5.47
C HIS A 94 -14.96 -22.05 5.86
N GLY A 95 -15.68 -21.22 5.09
CA GLY A 95 -17.09 -20.90 5.31
C GLY A 95 -17.37 -19.86 6.39
N SER A 96 -16.34 -19.16 6.89
CA SER A 96 -16.47 -18.08 7.87
C SER A 96 -16.01 -16.75 7.28
N PRO A 97 -16.67 -15.61 7.58
CA PRO A 97 -16.15 -14.27 7.25
C PRO A 97 -15.04 -13.84 8.22
N ARG A 98 -14.88 -14.58 9.32
CA ARG A 98 -13.90 -14.34 10.38
C ARG A 98 -12.76 -15.33 10.30
N TRP A 99 -11.56 -14.82 10.56
CA TRP A 99 -10.34 -15.64 10.65
C TRP A 99 -9.49 -15.17 11.83
N ALA A 100 -9.13 -16.07 12.74
CA ALA A 100 -8.39 -15.72 13.95
C ALA A 100 -7.02 -15.11 13.62
N VAL A 101 -6.67 -13.99 14.28
CA VAL A 101 -5.38 -13.31 14.09
C VAL A 101 -4.21 -14.24 14.38
N SER A 102 -4.32 -15.10 15.40
CA SER A 102 -3.27 -16.07 15.76
C SER A 102 -2.94 -17.06 14.64
N GLU A 103 -3.94 -17.44 13.85
CA GLU A 103 -3.77 -18.34 12.71
C GLU A 103 -3.28 -17.57 11.48
N ALA A 104 -3.89 -16.43 11.20
CA ALA A 104 -3.56 -15.58 10.06
C ALA A 104 -2.12 -15.05 10.12
N GLN A 105 -1.61 -14.73 11.31
CA GLN A 105 -0.23 -14.31 11.52
C GLN A 105 0.81 -15.36 11.17
N GLN A 106 0.45 -16.65 11.20
CA GLN A 106 1.33 -17.75 10.84
C GLN A 106 1.18 -18.15 9.36
N HIS A 107 0.26 -17.53 8.62
CA HIS A 107 -0.04 -17.91 7.26
C HIS A 107 1.09 -17.50 6.30
N PRO A 108 1.58 -18.40 5.43
CA PRO A 108 2.75 -18.13 4.58
C PRO A 108 2.51 -17.06 3.51
N ALA A 109 1.24 -16.79 3.17
CA ALA A 109 0.87 -15.77 2.20
C ALA A 109 0.72 -14.37 2.80
N LEU A 110 0.95 -14.19 4.12
CA LEU A 110 0.92 -12.88 4.74
C LEU A 110 2.03 -12.00 4.17
N LEU A 111 1.66 -10.91 3.51
CA LEU A 111 2.60 -10.00 2.90
C LEU A 111 2.99 -8.87 3.85
N GLN A 112 2.00 -8.16 4.37
CA GLN A 112 2.21 -7.03 5.26
C GLN A 112 0.95 -6.66 6.04
N GLN A 113 1.14 -5.81 7.05
CA GLN A 113 0.11 -5.21 7.87
C GLN A 113 0.32 -3.71 7.92
N LEU A 114 -0.75 -2.94 7.93
CA LEU A 114 -0.69 -1.48 8.05
C LEU A 114 -1.87 -0.96 8.87
N GLU A 115 -1.66 0.13 9.58
CA GLU A 115 -2.73 0.81 10.32
C GLU A 115 -3.49 1.77 9.40
N THR A 116 -4.82 1.80 9.54
CA THR A 116 -5.66 2.83 8.91
C THR A 116 -5.60 4.15 9.70
N ASP A 117 -6.00 5.24 9.05
CA ASP A 117 -6.11 6.55 9.70
C ASP A 117 -7.40 6.68 10.54
N ALA A 118 -7.58 7.86 11.17
CA ALA A 118 -8.77 8.14 11.98
C ALA A 118 -10.09 8.17 11.18
N ASN A 119 -10.01 8.23 9.85
CA ASN A 119 -11.14 8.14 8.94
C ASN A 119 -11.29 6.73 8.33
N GLY A 120 -10.53 5.76 8.83
CA GLY A 120 -10.51 4.38 8.33
C GLY A 120 -9.87 4.22 6.96
N GLN A 121 -9.17 5.24 6.45
CA GLN A 121 -8.53 5.20 5.14
C GLN A 121 -7.14 4.56 5.23
N PHE A 122 -6.75 3.86 4.17
CA PHE A 122 -5.43 3.30 4.01
C PHE A 122 -4.98 3.33 2.54
N SER A 123 -3.67 3.35 2.33
CA SER A 123 -3.07 3.28 1.00
C SER A 123 -1.78 2.49 1.08
N VAL A 124 -1.55 1.63 0.10
CA VAL A 124 -0.38 0.77 0.05
C VAL A 124 0.04 0.53 -1.40
N ALA A 125 1.33 0.76 -1.65
CA ALA A 125 1.98 0.45 -2.91
C ALA A 125 2.20 -1.07 -3.02
N LEU A 126 1.69 -1.69 -4.08
CA LEU A 126 1.81 -3.14 -4.30
C LEU A 126 2.08 -3.45 -5.77
N PRO A 127 2.99 -4.38 -6.08
CA PRO A 127 3.23 -4.79 -7.46
C PRO A 127 2.00 -5.49 -8.06
N PRO A 128 1.93 -5.64 -9.40
CA PRO A 128 0.88 -6.39 -10.05
C PRO A 128 0.74 -7.80 -9.47
N GLY A 129 -0.49 -8.23 -9.24
CA GLY A 129 -0.77 -9.52 -8.64
C GLY A 129 -2.16 -9.60 -8.02
N GLU A 130 -2.50 -10.77 -7.52
CA GLU A 130 -3.74 -11.02 -6.81
C GLU A 130 -3.50 -10.91 -5.30
N TYR A 131 -4.41 -10.26 -4.56
CA TYR A 131 -4.30 -10.05 -3.13
C TYR A 131 -5.64 -10.25 -2.43
N THR A 132 -5.60 -10.75 -1.20
CA THR A 132 -6.74 -10.76 -0.28
C THR A 132 -6.50 -9.74 0.83
N VAL A 133 -7.46 -8.86 1.09
CA VAL A 133 -7.33 -7.78 2.06
C VAL A 133 -8.37 -7.92 3.17
N PHE A 134 -7.92 -7.96 4.42
CA PHE A 134 -8.78 -8.05 5.60
C PHE A 134 -8.66 -6.82 6.47
N ALA A 135 -9.74 -6.48 7.18
CA ALA A 135 -9.68 -5.56 8.30
C ALA A 135 -9.69 -6.35 9.61
N GLN A 136 -8.82 -5.99 10.55
CA GLN A 136 -8.82 -6.58 11.88
C GLN A 136 -9.93 -5.93 12.73
N TYR A 137 -10.62 -6.75 13.51
CA TYR A 137 -11.54 -6.32 14.56
C TYR A 137 -11.27 -7.19 15.78
N GLU A 138 -10.74 -6.57 16.85
CA GLU A 138 -10.30 -7.29 18.05
C GLU A 138 -9.24 -8.35 17.68
N ASP A 139 -9.47 -9.62 18.03
CA ASP A 139 -8.55 -10.74 17.78
C ASP A 139 -8.90 -11.53 16.50
N GLU A 140 -9.78 -11.00 15.65
CA GLU A 140 -10.24 -11.64 14.41
C GLU A 140 -10.03 -10.72 13.20
N LEU A 141 -9.61 -11.30 12.08
CA LEU A 141 -9.68 -10.69 10.76
C LEU A 141 -11.09 -10.88 10.20
N TYR A 142 -11.59 -9.88 9.49
CA TYR A 142 -12.91 -9.91 8.90
C TYR A 142 -12.88 -9.49 7.43
N LEU A 143 -13.59 -10.26 6.61
CA LEU A 143 -13.90 -9.92 5.23
C LEU A 143 -15.24 -10.56 4.84
N ASN A 144 -16.25 -9.72 4.59
CA ASN A 144 -17.57 -10.17 4.12
C ASN A 144 -17.63 -10.28 2.59
N GLY A 145 -16.59 -10.89 2.00
CA GLY A 145 -16.46 -11.07 0.56
C GLY A 145 -15.96 -12.48 0.29
N PHE A 146 -16.71 -13.23 -0.53
CA PHE A 146 -16.37 -14.59 -0.89
C PHE A 146 -16.43 -14.76 -2.41
N LEU A 147 -15.46 -15.49 -2.94
CA LEU A 147 -15.54 -16.06 -4.27
C LEU A 147 -16.42 -17.31 -4.19
N GLY A 148 -17.23 -17.57 -5.22
CA GLY A 148 -18.16 -18.71 -5.27
C GLY A 148 -17.48 -20.09 -5.24
N ASP A 149 -16.15 -20.14 -5.18
CA ASP A 149 -15.32 -21.32 -5.02
C ASP A 149 -14.97 -21.63 -3.55
N GLY A 150 -15.44 -20.81 -2.60
CA GLY A 150 -15.19 -20.96 -1.15
C GLY A 150 -13.95 -20.22 -0.64
N SER A 151 -13.24 -19.49 -1.50
CA SER A 151 -12.20 -18.56 -1.09
C SER A 151 -12.75 -17.18 -0.74
N TYR A 152 -11.97 -16.37 -0.02
CA TYR A 152 -12.28 -14.98 0.20
C TYR A 152 -12.17 -14.17 -1.09
N ALA A 153 -12.90 -13.05 -1.16
CA ALA A 153 -12.80 -12.10 -2.27
C ALA A 153 -11.37 -11.56 -2.39
N THR A 154 -10.87 -11.55 -3.62
CA THR A 154 -9.55 -11.03 -3.96
C THR A 154 -9.65 -9.80 -4.85
N VAL A 155 -8.57 -9.05 -4.89
CA VAL A 155 -8.35 -7.94 -5.82
C VAL A 155 -7.14 -8.25 -6.68
N GLU A 156 -7.27 -7.96 -7.97
CA GLU A 156 -6.18 -8.09 -8.94
C GLU A 156 -5.67 -6.70 -9.30
N ILE A 157 -4.36 -6.51 -9.17
CA ILE A 157 -3.68 -5.26 -9.50
C ILE A 157 -2.97 -5.48 -10.84
N GLU A 158 -3.32 -4.69 -11.84
CA GLU A 158 -2.60 -4.62 -13.11
C GLU A 158 -1.45 -3.58 -13.04
N PRO A 159 -0.47 -3.64 -13.96
CA PRO A 159 0.60 -2.65 -14.05
C PRO A 159 0.10 -1.21 -14.14
N GLY A 160 0.50 -0.36 -13.19
CA GLY A 160 0.10 1.05 -13.12
C GLY A 160 -1.34 1.28 -12.66
N GLN A 161 -1.98 0.26 -12.06
CA GLN A 161 -3.35 0.33 -11.57
C GLN A 161 -3.39 0.52 -10.05
N THR A 162 -4.23 1.44 -9.60
CA THR A 162 -4.65 1.52 -8.20
C THR A 162 -6.08 1.04 -8.08
N ILE A 163 -6.32 0.09 -7.17
CA ILE A 163 -7.64 -0.45 -6.88
C ILE A 163 -8.18 0.19 -5.60
N GLU A 164 -9.42 0.69 -5.67
CA GLU A 164 -10.16 1.12 -4.48
C GLU A 164 -10.95 -0.06 -3.89
N VAL A 165 -10.81 -0.27 -2.58
CA VAL A 165 -11.55 -1.30 -1.84
C VAL A 165 -12.33 -0.68 -0.67
N LEU A 166 -13.49 -1.27 -0.40
CA LEU A 166 -14.31 -0.92 0.75
C LEU A 166 -14.44 -2.15 1.65
N LEU A 167 -13.86 -2.07 2.85
CA LEU A 167 -13.92 -3.13 3.85
C LEU A 167 -15.02 -2.80 4.84
N GLU A 168 -16.20 -3.39 4.63
CA GLU A 168 -17.38 -3.16 5.46
C GLU A 168 -17.60 -4.30 6.44
N ASN A 169 -17.64 -4.00 7.74
CA ASN A 169 -18.20 -4.91 8.74
C ASN A 169 -19.68 -4.60 8.95
N THR A 170 -20.53 -5.59 8.63
CA THR A 170 -21.99 -5.46 8.70
C THR A 170 -22.62 -6.30 9.81
N GLU A 171 -21.84 -6.88 10.71
CA GLU A 171 -22.32 -7.82 11.73
C GLU A 171 -23.24 -7.17 12.78
N ALA A 172 -23.09 -5.86 12.97
CA ALA A 172 -23.95 -5.05 13.84
C ALA A 172 -25.09 -4.34 13.09
N ALA A 173 -25.25 -4.62 11.80
CA ALA A 173 -26.29 -4.05 10.95
C ALA A 173 -27.37 -5.09 10.61
N VAL A 174 -28.60 -4.61 10.51
CA VAL A 174 -29.77 -5.38 10.07
C VAL A 174 -30.25 -4.76 8.77
N PHE A 175 -30.56 -5.56 7.75
CA PHE A 175 -30.95 -5.11 6.42
C PHE A 175 -32.27 -5.71 5.96
#